data_AF-A0A3C0WIK0-F1
#
_entry.id   AF-A0A3C0WIK0-F1
#
_cell.length_a   1.000
_cell.length_b   1.000
_cell.length_c   1.000
_cell.angle_alpha   90.00
_cell.angle_beta   90.00
_cell.angle_gamma   90.00
#
_symmetry.space_group_name_H-M   'P 1'
#
loop_
_entity.id
_entity.type
_entity.pdbx_description
1 polymer ?
#
loop_
_entity_poly.entity_id
_entity_poly.type
_entity_poly.pdbx_seq_one_letter_code
_entity_poly.pdbx_strand_id
1 'polypeptide(L)'
;DKNMPGCVMAMGRLNRPALMVYGGTIKPGCLNDQKLDIVSAFQSYGEYLAGTIDDETRKAIVQKSCPGAGACGGMYTANTMATAIEAMGMSLPYSASIPAEDEDKKDECRRAALALKHLMEQDIKP
;
A
#
# COMPACT_ATOMS: atom_id res chain seq x y z
N ASP A 1 5.72 4.64 -0.31
CA ASP A 1 7.02 3.99 -0.04
C ASP A 1 7.71 4.41 1.24
N LYS A 2 8.15 5.67 1.36
CA LYS A 2 9.04 6.12 2.45
C LYS A 2 8.29 6.56 3.72
N ASN A 3 6.97 6.70 3.62
CA ASN A 3 6.11 7.14 4.72
C ASN A 3 6.20 6.19 5.91
N MET A 4 6.07 4.88 5.65
CA MET A 4 6.01 3.83 6.67
C MET A 4 7.27 3.78 7.55
N PRO A 5 8.50 3.65 7.01
CA PRO A 5 9.70 3.71 7.85
C PRO A 5 9.86 5.07 8.55
N GLY A 6 9.48 6.18 7.91
CA GLY A 6 9.52 7.51 8.53
C GLY A 6 8.65 7.61 9.78
N CYS A 7 7.43 7.08 9.73
CA CYS A 7 6.52 7.02 10.88
C CYS A 7 7.10 6.16 12.01
N VAL A 8 7.57 4.95 11.72
CA VAL A 8 8.09 4.03 12.75
C VAL A 8 9.38 4.58 13.40
N MET A 9 10.26 5.22 12.62
CA MET A 9 11.43 5.91 13.18
C MET A 9 11.05 7.01 14.16
N ALA A 10 10.00 7.78 13.87
CA ALA A 10 9.51 8.83 14.77
C ALA A 10 8.89 8.24 16.04
N MET A 11 8.12 7.16 15.91
CA MET A 11 7.53 6.42 17.04
C MET A 11 8.62 5.93 18.00
N GLY A 12 9.66 5.25 17.48
CA GLY A 12 10.78 4.76 18.29
C GLY A 12 11.58 5.88 18.97
N ARG A 13 11.77 7.02 18.30
CA ARG A 13 12.47 8.18 18.88
C ARG A 13 11.70 8.82 20.02
N LEU A 14 10.38 8.91 19.91
CA LEU A 14 9.53 9.53 20.92
C LEU A 14 9.22 8.59 22.08
N ASN A 15 9.26 7.27 21.83
CA ASN A 15 8.96 6.24 22.81
C ASN A 15 7.63 6.53 23.54
N ARG A 16 6.56 6.70 22.77
CA ARG A 16 5.19 6.95 23.24
C ARG A 16 4.24 5.94 22.62
N PRO A 17 3.14 5.55 23.29
CA PRO A 17 2.16 4.63 22.73
C PRO A 17 1.74 5.05 21.31
N ALA A 18 1.95 4.16 20.35
CA ALA A 18 1.73 4.43 18.94
C ALA A 18 1.49 3.13 18.16
N LEU A 19 0.80 3.25 17.03
CA LEU A 19 0.67 2.20 16.03
C LEU A 19 0.62 2.83 14.63
N MET A 20 1.00 2.06 13.62
CA MET A 20 0.90 2.45 12.21
C MET A 20 -0.36 1.83 11.59
N VAL A 21 -1.10 2.64 10.83
CA VAL A 21 -2.19 2.15 9.96
C VAL A 21 -1.71 2.29 8.52
N TYR A 22 -1.55 1.18 7.82
CA TYR A 22 -1.19 1.22 6.41
C TYR A 22 -2.39 1.61 5.55
N GLY A 23 -2.19 2.53 4.60
CA GLY A 23 -3.26 3.01 3.72
C GLY A 23 -3.81 1.96 2.74
N GLY A 24 -3.10 0.85 2.53
CA GLY A 24 -3.54 -0.25 1.66
C GLY A 24 -2.93 -0.23 0.26
N THR A 25 -2.97 -1.40 -0.37
CA THR A 25 -2.49 -1.60 -1.75
C THR A 25 -3.56 -1.20 -2.77
N ILE A 26 -3.13 -0.68 -3.93
CA ILE A 26 -4.02 -0.41 -5.06
C ILE A 26 -4.51 -1.73 -5.67
N LYS A 27 -5.76 -1.77 -6.13
CA LYS A 27 -6.26 -2.89 -6.93
C LYS A 27 -5.62 -2.86 -8.33
N PRO A 28 -5.37 -4.03 -8.95
CA PRO A 28 -4.82 -4.05 -10.31
C PRO A 28 -5.79 -3.44 -11.31
N GLY A 29 -5.25 -2.72 -12.29
CA GLY A 29 -5.97 -2.29 -13.47
C GLY A 29 -6.35 -3.46 -14.38
N CYS A 30 -7.15 -3.18 -15.41
CA CYS A 30 -7.53 -4.19 -16.39
C CYS A 30 -7.67 -3.58 -17.79
N LEU A 31 -7.12 -4.26 -18.79
CA LEU A 31 -7.31 -3.97 -20.21
C LEU A 31 -7.46 -5.31 -20.95
N ASN A 32 -8.61 -5.53 -21.58
CA ASN A 32 -8.89 -6.76 -22.37
C ASN A 32 -8.60 -8.05 -21.58
N ASP A 33 -9.11 -8.13 -20.34
CA ASP A 33 -8.89 -9.24 -19.40
C ASP A 33 -7.44 -9.43 -18.93
N GLN A 34 -6.50 -8.58 -19.36
CA GLN A 34 -5.14 -8.54 -18.86
C GLN A 34 -5.06 -7.61 -17.66
N LYS A 35 -4.52 -8.14 -16.56
CA LYS A 35 -4.23 -7.34 -15.36
C LYS A 35 -3.09 -6.38 -15.65
N LEU A 36 -3.28 -5.13 -15.27
CA LEU A 36 -2.28 -4.08 -15.39
C LEU A 36 -1.86 -3.56 -14.02
N ASP A 37 -0.61 -3.14 -13.92
CA ASP A 37 -0.10 -2.40 -12.78
C ASP A 37 0.84 -1.28 -13.24
N ILE A 38 1.53 -0.64 -12.29
CA ILE A 38 2.49 0.42 -12.58
C ILE A 38 3.69 -0.09 -13.42
N VAL A 39 4.07 -1.37 -13.29
CA VAL A 39 5.13 -1.97 -14.09
C VAL A 39 4.68 -2.15 -15.52
N SER A 40 3.42 -2.51 -15.78
CA SER A 40 2.86 -2.52 -17.13
C SER A 40 2.98 -1.15 -17.80
N ALA A 41 2.70 -0.06 -17.06
CA ALA A 41 2.87 1.29 -17.59
C ALA A 41 4.34 1.59 -17.94
N PHE A 42 5.29 1.21 -17.08
CA PHE A 42 6.72 1.38 -17.36
C PHE A 42 7.20 0.55 -18.56
N GLN A 43 6.76 -0.71 -18.67
CA GLN A 43 7.16 -1.63 -19.74
C GLN A 43 6.58 -1.23 -21.10
N SER A 44 5.37 -0.64 -21.12
CA SER A 44 4.68 -0.25 -22.35
C SER A 44 5.51 0.66 -23.28
N TYR A 45 6.39 1.50 -22.73
CA TYR A 45 7.26 2.33 -23.55
C TYR A 45 8.33 1.52 -24.29
N GLY A 46 8.90 0.50 -23.62
CA GLY A 46 9.86 -0.41 -24.24
C GLY A 46 9.21 -1.29 -25.32
N GLU A 47 8.00 -1.77 -25.05
CA GLU A 47 7.20 -2.55 -26.02
C GLU A 47 6.85 -1.73 -27.26
N TYR A 48 6.49 -0.46 -27.07
CA TYR A 48 6.25 0.46 -28.18
C TYR A 48 7.50 0.68 -29.04
N LEU A 49 8.67 0.92 -28.41
CA LEU A 49 9.93 1.08 -29.15
C LEU A 49 10.37 -0.20 -29.87
N ALA A 50 10.03 -1.37 -29.33
CA ALA A 50 10.28 -2.67 -29.96
C ALA A 50 9.28 -2.98 -31.09
N GLY A 51 8.24 -2.17 -31.27
CA GLY A 51 7.18 -2.39 -32.25
C GLY A 51 6.22 -3.53 -31.90
N THR A 52 6.20 -3.98 -30.64
CA THR A 52 5.30 -5.06 -30.19
C THR A 52 3.89 -4.56 -29.87
N ILE A 53 3.74 -3.26 -29.57
CA ILE A 53 2.44 -2.58 -29.38
C ILE A 53 2.42 -1.26 -30.16
N ASP A 54 1.22 -0.79 -30.51
CA ASP A 54 1.03 0.54 -31.09
C ASP A 54 0.87 1.63 -30.01
N ASP A 55 0.92 2.90 -30.44
CA ASP A 55 0.84 4.04 -29.51
C ASP A 55 -0.51 4.13 -28.80
N GLU A 56 -1.59 3.66 -29.44
CA GLU A 56 -2.93 3.64 -28.84
C GLU A 56 -3.03 2.59 -27.72
N THR A 57 -2.49 1.39 -27.93
CA THR A 57 -2.37 0.36 -26.89
C THR A 57 -1.49 0.86 -25.75
N ARG A 58 -0.35 1.50 -26.05
CA ARG A 58 0.53 2.10 -25.03
C ARG A 58 -0.22 3.11 -24.16
N LYS A 59 -0.97 4.05 -24.77
CA LYS A 59 -1.79 5.03 -24.05
C LYS A 59 -2.85 4.35 -23.18
N ALA A 60 -3.52 3.33 -23.72
CA ALA A 60 -4.54 2.58 -22.99
C ALA A 60 -3.97 1.86 -21.76
N ILE A 61 -2.78 1.27 -21.86
CA ILE A 61 -2.08 0.66 -20.72
C ILE A 61 -1.83 1.72 -19.64
N VAL A 62 -1.21 2.85 -19.99
CA VAL A 62 -0.90 3.92 -19.03
C VAL A 62 -2.17 4.44 -18.33
N GLN A 63 -3.26 4.64 -19.07
CA GLN A 63 -4.52 5.14 -18.51
C GLN A 63 -5.22 4.14 -17.59
N LYS A 64 -5.04 2.84 -17.81
CA LYS A 64 -5.76 1.79 -17.06
C LYS A 64 -4.92 1.09 -15.99
N SER A 65 -3.61 1.32 -15.93
CA SER A 65 -2.69 0.72 -14.96
C SER A 65 -2.95 1.09 -13.49
N CYS A 66 -3.54 2.25 -13.22
CA CYS A 66 -3.78 2.75 -11.86
C CYS A 66 -5.27 3.11 -11.66
N PRO A 67 -6.13 2.13 -11.32
CA PRO A 67 -7.58 2.30 -11.32
C PRO A 67 -8.15 3.10 -10.14
N GLY A 68 -7.35 3.43 -9.12
CA GLY A 68 -7.84 4.07 -7.90
C GLY A 68 -6.74 4.39 -6.90
N ALA A 69 -7.12 4.57 -5.64
CA ALA A 69 -6.19 4.87 -4.55
C ALA A 69 -5.41 3.63 -4.07
N GLY A 70 -4.24 3.87 -3.48
CA GLY A 70 -3.41 2.86 -2.83
C GLY A 70 -1.94 2.90 -3.27
N ALA A 71 -1.09 2.17 -2.57
CA ALA A 71 0.30 2.00 -2.99
C ALA A 71 0.42 0.97 -4.12
N CYS A 72 1.57 0.91 -4.79
CA CYS A 72 1.84 -0.03 -5.89
C CYS A 72 1.48 -1.49 -5.52
N GLY A 73 0.77 -2.18 -6.42
CA GLY A 73 0.13 -3.48 -6.15
C GLY A 73 1.07 -4.64 -5.81
N GLY A 74 2.29 -4.65 -6.36
CA GLY A 74 3.26 -5.72 -6.16
C GLY A 74 3.99 -5.67 -4.81
N MET A 75 4.80 -6.69 -4.53
CA MET A 75 5.69 -6.72 -3.35
C MET A 75 6.93 -5.83 -3.54
N TYR A 76 6.68 -4.54 -3.78
CA TYR A 76 7.70 -3.49 -3.79
C TYR A 76 7.87 -2.88 -2.41
N THR A 77 8.61 -1.77 -2.30
CA THR A 77 8.92 -1.15 -1.01
C THR A 77 7.69 -0.89 -0.15
N ALA A 78 6.57 -0.42 -0.72
CA ALA A 78 5.38 -0.13 0.08
C ALA A 78 4.81 -1.35 0.82
N ASN A 79 4.46 -2.40 0.07
CA ASN A 79 3.86 -3.61 0.63
C ASN A 79 4.87 -4.42 1.47
N THR A 80 6.15 -4.41 1.08
CA THR A 80 7.22 -5.03 1.88
C THR A 80 7.36 -4.34 3.24
N MET A 81 7.40 -3.00 3.28
CA MET A 81 7.47 -2.27 4.55
C MET A 81 6.20 -2.42 5.38
N ALA A 82 5.02 -2.40 4.75
CA ALA A 82 3.76 -2.64 5.46
C ALA A 82 3.75 -4.02 6.13
N THR A 83 4.16 -5.07 5.40
CA THR A 83 4.27 -6.44 5.91
C THR A 83 5.29 -6.54 7.04
N ALA A 84 6.48 -5.95 6.86
CA ALA A 84 7.52 -5.97 7.87
C ALA A 84 7.09 -5.27 9.18
N ILE A 85 6.33 -4.17 9.07
CA ILE A 85 5.87 -3.40 10.23
C ILE A 85 4.71 -4.13 10.93
N GLU A 86 3.81 -4.78 10.19
CA GLU A 86 2.79 -5.65 10.78
C GLU A 86 3.44 -6.84 11.51
N ALA A 87 4.44 -7.49 10.90
CA ALA A 87 5.18 -8.59 11.53
C ALA A 87 5.96 -8.14 12.79
N MET A 88 6.37 -6.88 12.85
CA MET A 88 7.02 -6.27 14.03
C MET A 88 6.02 -6.00 15.18
N GLY A 89 4.70 -6.14 14.94
CA GLY A 89 3.66 -5.85 15.93
C GLY A 89 3.30 -4.36 16.01
N MET A 90 3.75 -3.55 15.05
CA MET A 90 3.52 -2.09 15.03
C MET A 90 2.28 -1.67 14.24
N SER A 91 1.55 -2.63 13.66
CA SER A 91 0.26 -2.44 13.01
C SER A 91 -0.73 -3.48 13.52
N LEU A 92 -2.04 -3.20 13.37
CA LEU A 92 -3.05 -4.22 13.62
C LEU A 92 -2.98 -5.36 12.58
N PRO A 93 -3.43 -6.58 12.93
CA PRO A 93 -3.58 -7.65 11.96
C PRO A 93 -4.40 -7.21 10.74
N TYR A 94 -3.96 -7.66 9.56
CA TYR A 94 -4.50 -7.37 8.24
C TYR A 94 -4.21 -5.97 7.68
N SER A 95 -3.51 -5.10 8.43
CA SER A 95 -3.19 -3.74 7.97
C SER A 95 -2.45 -3.72 6.63
N ALA A 96 -1.49 -4.62 6.47
CA ALA A 96 -0.65 -4.76 5.28
C ALA A 96 -1.37 -5.38 4.07
N SER A 97 -2.48 -6.09 4.28
CA SER A 97 -3.15 -6.87 3.24
C SER A 97 -4.50 -6.32 2.79
N ILE A 98 -5.17 -5.50 3.60
CA ILE A 98 -6.43 -4.86 3.20
C ILE A 98 -6.17 -3.80 2.10
N PRO A 99 -6.82 -3.90 0.92
CA PRO A 99 -6.72 -2.90 -0.15
C PRO A 99 -7.21 -1.50 0.29
N ALA A 100 -6.69 -0.46 -0.35
CA ALA A 100 -6.96 0.92 0.08
C ALA A 100 -8.44 1.33 -0.01
N GLU A 101 -9.15 0.83 -1.03
CA GLU A 101 -10.58 1.11 -1.27
C GLU A 101 -11.49 -0.01 -0.75
N ASP A 102 -10.97 -0.91 0.08
CA ASP A 102 -11.81 -1.90 0.76
C ASP A 102 -12.55 -1.28 1.95
N GLU A 103 -13.79 -1.68 2.21
CA GLU A 103 -14.56 -1.18 3.36
C GLU A 103 -13.90 -1.61 4.68
N ASP A 104 -13.22 -2.75 4.69
CA ASP A 104 -12.46 -3.25 5.84
C ASP A 104 -11.34 -2.27 6.25
N LYS A 105 -10.85 -1.42 5.34
CA LYS A 105 -9.83 -0.41 5.65
C LYS A 105 -10.41 0.68 6.55
N LYS A 106 -11.67 1.08 6.33
CA LYS A 106 -12.35 2.06 7.18
C LYS A 106 -12.62 1.47 8.57
N ASP A 107 -12.97 0.19 8.62
CA ASP A 107 -13.18 -0.52 9.88
C ASP A 107 -11.87 -0.73 10.65
N GLU A 108 -10.76 -1.00 9.97
CA GLU A 108 -9.43 -0.98 10.58
C GLU A 108 -9.11 0.37 11.22
N CYS A 109 -9.35 1.50 10.52
CA CYS A 109 -9.15 2.83 11.08
C CYS A 109 -9.95 3.06 12.38
N ARG A 110 -11.17 2.52 12.47
CA ARG A 110 -11.99 2.58 13.70
C ARG A 110 -11.41 1.69 14.80
N ARG A 111 -11.00 0.46 14.47
CA ARG A 111 -10.35 -0.47 15.42
C ARG A 111 -9.02 0.07 15.94
N ALA A 112 -8.25 0.78 15.12
CA ALA A 112 -7.01 1.42 15.49
C ALA A 112 -7.17 2.40 16.65
N ALA A 113 -8.28 3.15 16.71
CA ALA A 113 -8.54 4.06 17.82
C ALA A 113 -8.72 3.32 19.16
N LEU A 114 -9.45 2.20 19.15
CA LEU A 114 -9.65 1.36 20.33
C LEU A 114 -8.33 0.71 20.78
N ALA A 115 -7.54 0.23 19.82
CA ALA A 115 -6.22 -0.33 20.09
C ALA A 115 -5.28 0.73 20.70
N LEU A 116 -5.23 1.93 20.12
CA LEU A 116 -4.39 3.01 20.63
C LEU A 116 -4.78 3.39 22.07
N LYS A 117 -6.08 3.46 22.37
CA LYS A 117 -6.56 3.68 23.75
C LYS A 117 -6.03 2.61 24.70
N HIS A 118 -6.10 1.33 24.32
CA HIS A 118 -5.55 0.24 25.13
C HIS A 118 -4.03 0.36 25.33
N LEU A 119 -3.28 0.68 24.27
CA LEU A 119 -1.83 0.91 24.38
C LEU A 119 -1.51 2.07 25.34
N MET A 120 -2.31 3.13 25.35
CA MET A 120 -2.16 4.26 26.27
C MET A 120 -2.48 3.87 27.72
N GLU A 121 -3.55 3.10 27.96
CA GLU A 121 -3.93 2.64 29.30
C GLU A 121 -2.91 1.68 29.91
N GLN A 122 -2.27 0.85 29.07
CA GLN A 122 -1.27 -0.14 29.48
C GLN A 122 0.18 0.37 29.37
N ASP A 123 0.37 1.61 28.92
CA ASP A 123 1.68 2.21 28.65
C ASP A 123 2.59 1.33 27.75
N ILE A 124 1.99 0.66 26.78
CA ILE A 124 2.68 -0.15 25.78
C ILE A 124 3.26 0.80 24.72
N LYS A 125 4.58 0.80 24.61
CA LYS A 125 5.35 1.71 23.76
C LYS A 125 6.08 0.94 22.65
N PRO A 126 6.46 1.62 21.55
CA PRO A 126 7.30 1.06 20.49
C PRO A 126 8.61 0.47 20.99
#